data_AF-A0A849G3S7-F1
#
_entry.id   AF-A0A849G3S7-F1
#
_cell.length_a   1.000
_cell.length_b   1.000
_cell.length_c   1.000
_cell.angle_alpha   90.00
_cell.angle_beta   90.00
_cell.angle_gamma   90.00
#
_symmetry.space_group_name_H-M   'P 1'
#
loop_
_entity.id
_entity.type
_entity.pdbx_description
1 polymer ?
#
loop_
_entity_poly.entity_id
_entity_poly.type
_entity_poly.pdbx_seq_one_letter_code
_entity_poly.pdbx_strand_id
1 'polypeptide(L)'
;LELDSDIRLANVMPFATGKRPRKGQSVGVVSYAHDRSSSPSLQEVCHVLARQRGALILSCEVDFGSSGAPVFVEVNGRPQIVSVVSAKADVRGRPVSLGTNLEKPLSELRAILRTGGGMTARANVQAKTVKATEPRVRSFGGNGGGAKFLRP
;
A
#
# COMPACT_ATOMS: atom_id res chain seq x y z
N LEU A 1 13.68 0.49 -7.88
CA LEU A 1 13.10 1.38 -6.86
C LEU A 1 14.09 1.41 -5.71
N GLU A 2 14.75 2.54 -5.52
CA GLU A 2 15.77 2.72 -4.48
C GLU A 2 15.85 4.22 -4.20
N LEU A 3 16.06 4.60 -2.94
CA LEU A 3 16.15 6.02 -2.57
C LEU A 3 17.46 6.60 -3.10
N ASP A 4 17.46 7.89 -3.44
CA ASP A 4 18.68 8.61 -3.83
C ASP A 4 19.67 8.82 -2.68
N SER A 5 19.18 8.63 -1.45
CA SER A 5 19.91 8.82 -0.21
C SER A 5 19.46 7.81 0.83
N ASP A 6 20.43 7.31 1.60
CA ASP A 6 20.17 6.34 2.67
C ASP A 6 19.38 6.94 3.83
N ILE A 7 18.55 6.12 4.46
CA ILE A 7 17.91 6.48 5.74
C ILE A 7 18.96 6.31 6.85
N ARG A 8 19.59 7.42 7.26
CA ARG A 8 20.64 7.46 8.30
C ARG A 8 20.11 7.62 9.73
N LEU A 9 18.92 7.10 10.01
CA LEU A 9 18.28 7.17 11.32
C LEU A 9 18.38 5.79 12.00
N ALA A 10 19.39 5.61 12.86
CA ALA A 10 19.66 4.33 13.52
C ALA A 10 18.51 3.84 14.42
N ASN A 11 17.61 4.74 14.83
CA ASN A 11 16.44 4.45 15.65
C ASN A 11 15.18 4.08 14.83
N VAL A 12 15.23 4.10 13.50
CA VAL A 12 14.09 3.73 12.66
C VAL A 12 14.20 2.26 12.25
N MET A 13 13.42 1.40 12.91
CA MET A 13 13.31 -0.01 12.54
C MET A 13 12.20 -0.22 11.49
N PRO A 14 12.48 -0.86 10.34
CA PRO A 14 11.45 -1.18 9.37
C PRO A 14 10.39 -2.13 9.95
N PHE A 15 9.13 -1.87 9.65
CA PHE A 15 8.05 -2.81 9.97
C PHE A 15 8.23 -4.12 9.19
N ALA A 16 7.96 -5.23 9.86
CA ALA A 16 7.91 -6.53 9.22
C ALA A 16 6.75 -6.59 8.21
N THR A 17 6.89 -7.44 7.20
CA THR A 17 5.83 -7.71 6.22
C THR A 17 5.09 -8.99 6.59
N GLY A 18 3.77 -8.91 6.67
CA GLY A 18 2.91 -10.02 7.06
C GLY A 18 2.30 -10.75 5.87
N LYS A 19 1.55 -11.81 6.19
CA LYS A 19 0.75 -12.55 5.20
C LYS A 19 -0.48 -11.75 4.79
N ARG A 20 -0.97 -12.02 3.59
CA ARG A 20 -2.17 -11.38 3.04
C ARG A 20 -3.38 -11.70 3.92
N PRO A 21 -4.13 -10.68 4.38
CA PRO A 21 -5.22 -10.88 5.32
C PRO A 21 -6.41 -11.59 4.67
N ARG A 22 -7.22 -12.23 5.52
CA ARG A 22 -8.45 -12.93 5.13
C ARG A 22 -9.63 -11.96 5.11
N LYS A 23 -10.70 -12.31 4.38
CA LYS A 23 -11.97 -11.57 4.45
C LYS A 23 -12.46 -11.54 5.90
N GLY A 24 -12.97 -10.39 6.33
CA GLY A 24 -13.45 -10.14 7.70
C GLY A 24 -12.34 -9.81 8.71
N GLN A 25 -11.06 -9.96 8.36
CA GLN A 25 -9.97 -9.62 9.27
C GLN A 25 -9.89 -8.10 9.48
N SER A 26 -9.67 -7.70 10.73
CA SER A 26 -9.41 -6.31 11.11
C SER A 26 -8.01 -5.88 10.68
N VAL A 27 -7.93 -4.67 10.14
CA VAL A 27 -6.72 -4.03 9.65
C VAL A 27 -6.73 -2.55 10.04
N GLY A 28 -5.56 -1.95 10.16
CA GLY A 28 -5.38 -0.51 10.38
C GLY A 28 -4.70 0.16 9.19
N VAL A 29 -4.99 1.43 8.94
CA VAL A 29 -4.30 2.24 7.91
C VAL A 29 -3.70 3.47 8.57
N VAL A 30 -2.42 3.71 8.28
CA VAL A 30 -1.75 4.97 8.62
C VAL A 30 -1.56 5.76 7.34
N SER A 31 -2.18 6.93 7.24
CA SER A 31 -2.08 7.78 6.06
C SER A 31 -1.67 9.21 6.42
N TYR A 32 -0.97 9.85 5.48
CA TYR A 32 -0.76 11.29 5.46
C TYR A 32 -1.71 11.86 4.41
N ALA A 33 -2.74 12.57 4.85
CA ALA A 33 -3.69 13.23 3.94
C ALA A 33 -3.08 14.52 3.38
N HIS A 34 -3.56 14.98 2.21
CA HIS A 34 -3.06 16.17 1.53
C HIS A 34 -3.05 17.43 2.41
N ASP A 35 -4.02 17.57 3.32
CA ASP A 35 -4.16 18.67 4.27
C ASP A 35 -3.34 18.49 5.57
N ARG A 36 -2.72 17.32 5.77
CA ARG A 36 -1.94 16.95 6.97
C ARG A 36 -0.63 16.24 6.62
N SER A 37 0.17 16.84 5.73
CA SER A 37 1.47 16.29 5.31
C SER A 37 2.50 16.15 6.44
N SER A 38 2.32 16.85 7.56
CA SER A 38 3.20 16.83 8.74
C SER A 38 2.67 16.04 9.94
N SER A 39 1.45 15.49 9.89
CA SER A 39 0.86 14.72 10.99
C SER A 39 0.11 13.49 10.49
N PRO A 40 0.55 12.26 10.83
CA PRO A 40 -0.13 11.05 10.38
C PRO A 40 -1.51 10.94 11.02
N SER A 41 -2.51 10.54 10.25
CA SER A 41 -3.77 10.04 10.79
C SER A 41 -3.73 8.51 10.82
N LEU A 42 -3.91 7.94 12.00
CA LEU A 42 -4.10 6.51 12.20
C LEU A 42 -5.61 6.22 12.24
N GLN A 43 -6.11 5.44 11.28
CA GLN A 43 -7.44 4.84 11.35
C GLN A 43 -7.29 3.39 11.79
N GLU A 44 -7.51 3.12 13.08
CA GLU A 44 -7.12 1.86 13.72
C GLU A 44 -7.96 0.64 13.33
N VAL A 45 -9.24 0.80 12.96
CA VAL A 45 -10.12 -0.36 12.76
C VAL A 45 -10.97 -0.26 11.49
N CYS A 46 -10.49 -0.88 10.42
CA CYS A 46 -11.28 -1.23 9.24
C CYS A 46 -11.17 -2.74 8.94
N HIS A 47 -11.94 -3.23 7.96
CA HIS A 47 -12.05 -4.66 7.69
C HIS A 47 -11.78 -4.99 6.23
N VAL A 48 -11.25 -6.18 5.98
CA VAL A 48 -11.12 -6.74 4.63
C VAL A 48 -12.50 -7.18 4.14
N LEU A 49 -13.03 -6.48 3.16
CA LEU A 49 -14.33 -6.80 2.54
C LEU A 49 -14.20 -7.95 1.54
N ALA A 50 -13.14 -7.95 0.73
CA ALA A 50 -12.91 -8.96 -0.29
C ALA A 50 -11.45 -9.04 -0.74
N ARG A 51 -11.13 -10.15 -1.44
CA ARG A 51 -9.90 -10.36 -2.19
C ARG A 51 -10.29 -10.56 -3.65
N GLN A 52 -9.93 -9.64 -4.54
CA GLN A 52 -10.34 -9.70 -5.94
C GLN A 52 -9.15 -9.49 -6.87
N ARG A 53 -8.87 -10.46 -7.75
CA ARG A 53 -7.83 -10.36 -8.81
C ARG A 53 -6.46 -9.86 -8.33
N GLY A 54 -6.06 -10.27 -7.13
CA GLY A 54 -4.81 -9.81 -6.54
C GLY A 54 -4.91 -8.55 -5.70
N ALA A 55 -6.00 -7.78 -5.72
CA ALA A 55 -6.23 -6.63 -4.85
C ALA A 55 -7.01 -6.99 -3.56
N LEU A 56 -6.81 -6.21 -2.50
CA LEU A 56 -7.65 -6.18 -1.31
C LEU A 56 -8.68 -5.08 -1.45
N ILE A 57 -9.93 -5.36 -1.08
CA ILE A 57 -10.97 -4.34 -0.91
C ILE A 57 -11.17 -4.17 0.58
N LEU A 58 -10.99 -2.96 1.08
CA LEU A 58 -11.00 -2.62 2.49
C LEU A 58 -12.12 -1.61 2.76
N SER A 59 -12.71 -1.69 3.96
CA SER A 59 -13.70 -0.72 4.41
C SER A 59 -13.09 0.58 4.94
N CYS A 60 -11.78 0.79 4.79
CA CYS A 60 -11.10 1.98 5.32
C CYS A 60 -11.46 3.19 4.47
N GLU A 61 -11.77 4.29 5.13
CA GLU A 61 -12.02 5.58 4.50
C GLU A 61 -10.68 6.28 4.35
N VAL A 62 -10.25 6.49 3.11
CA VAL A 62 -8.95 7.08 2.81
C VAL A 62 -9.12 8.27 1.88
N ASP A 63 -8.43 9.36 2.22
CA ASP A 63 -8.49 10.60 1.45
C ASP A 63 -7.42 10.65 0.35
N PHE A 64 -7.49 11.70 -0.48
CA PHE A 64 -6.44 12.00 -1.45
C PHE A 64 -5.08 12.19 -0.73
N GLY A 65 -4.03 11.63 -1.31
CA GLY A 65 -2.70 11.55 -0.68
C GLY A 65 -2.43 10.22 0.03
N SER A 66 -3.45 9.38 0.25
CA SER A 66 -3.28 8.08 0.91
C SER A 66 -2.68 6.99 0.02
N SER A 67 -2.45 7.23 -1.28
CA SER A 67 -1.74 6.27 -2.12
C SER A 67 -0.32 6.07 -1.59
N GLY A 68 0.06 4.83 -1.31
CA GLY A 68 1.31 4.52 -0.61
C GLY A 68 1.16 4.29 0.90
N ALA A 69 -0.02 4.57 1.47
CA ALA A 69 -0.27 4.35 2.90
C ALA A 69 -0.14 2.86 3.27
N PRO A 70 0.62 2.51 4.31
CA PRO A 70 0.73 1.14 4.80
C PRO A 70 -0.58 0.67 5.44
N VAL A 71 -0.95 -0.58 5.14
CA VAL A 71 -2.04 -1.31 5.78
C VAL A 71 -1.43 -2.34 6.73
N PHE A 72 -1.84 -2.29 7.99
CA PHE A 72 -1.32 -3.11 9.06
C PHE A 72 -2.30 -4.17 9.55
N VAL A 73 -1.74 -5.28 10.03
CA VAL A 73 -2.39 -6.17 11.00
C VAL A 73 -1.52 -6.22 12.24
N GLU A 74 -2.14 -6.39 13.40
CA GLU A 74 -1.40 -6.72 14.61
C GLU A 74 -1.31 -8.24 14.77
N VAL A 75 -0.08 -8.74 14.98
CA VAL A 75 0.18 -10.15 15.29
C VAL A 75 1.01 -10.19 16.57
N ASN A 76 0.43 -10.73 17.64
CA ASN A 76 1.09 -10.82 18.96
C ASN A 76 1.62 -9.46 19.46
N GLY A 77 0.80 -8.40 19.38
CA GLY A 77 1.20 -7.05 19.81
C GLY A 77 2.22 -6.35 18.89
N ARG A 78 2.50 -6.91 17.70
CA ARG A 78 3.45 -6.33 16.74
C ARG A 78 2.76 -6.01 15.41
N PRO A 79 2.83 -4.75 14.94
CA PRO A 79 2.26 -4.37 13.65
C PRO A 79 3.10 -4.95 12.49
N GLN A 80 2.41 -5.49 11.49
CA GLN A 80 3.01 -6.00 10.26
C GLN A 80 2.32 -5.38 9.05
N ILE A 81 3.10 -4.90 8.08
CA ILE A 81 2.57 -4.37 6.82
C ILE A 81 2.11 -5.55 5.96
N VAL A 82 0.83 -5.54 5.58
CA VAL A 82 0.23 -6.61 4.76
C VAL A 82 -0.23 -6.13 3.38
N SER A 83 -0.35 -4.82 3.21
CA SER A 83 -0.74 -4.19 1.95
C SER A 83 -0.31 -2.73 1.93
N VAL A 84 -0.35 -2.13 0.74
CA VAL A 84 -0.24 -0.68 0.56
C VAL A 84 -1.49 -0.19 -0.16
N VAL A 85 -2.07 0.93 0.29
CA VAL A 85 -3.21 1.56 -0.38
C VAL A 85 -2.76 2.04 -1.75
N SER A 86 -3.44 1.58 -2.81
CA SER A 86 -3.17 2.02 -4.17
C SER A 86 -4.15 3.08 -4.67
N ALA A 87 -5.41 2.98 -4.24
CA ALA A 87 -6.48 3.83 -4.72
C ALA A 87 -7.67 3.84 -3.76
N LYS A 88 -8.49 4.89 -3.85
CA LYS A 88 -9.86 4.87 -3.34
C LYS A 88 -10.79 4.36 -4.43
N ALA A 89 -11.89 3.73 -4.04
CA ALA A 89 -12.95 3.36 -4.95
C ALA A 89 -14.33 3.40 -4.31
N ASP A 90 -15.35 3.15 -5.11
CA ASP A 90 -16.73 2.97 -4.66
C ASP A 90 -17.20 1.55 -4.99
N VAL A 91 -17.94 0.91 -4.09
CA VAL A 91 -18.65 -0.34 -4.35
C VAL A 91 -20.11 -0.15 -3.96
N ARG A 92 -20.99 -0.06 -4.96
CA ARG A 92 -22.44 0.09 -4.78
C ARG A 92 -22.83 1.33 -3.94
N GLY A 93 -22.15 2.46 -4.14
CA GLY A 93 -22.39 3.71 -3.42
C GLY A 93 -21.73 3.76 -2.04
N ARG A 94 -20.86 2.79 -1.72
CA ARG A 94 -20.10 2.76 -0.47
C ARG A 94 -18.61 3.00 -0.75
N PRO A 95 -17.99 4.00 -0.11
CA PRO A 95 -16.57 4.24 -0.25
C PRO A 95 -15.76 3.05 0.31
N VAL A 96 -14.74 2.67 -0.44
CA VAL A 96 -13.79 1.61 -0.09
C VAL A 96 -12.38 2.03 -0.48
N SER A 97 -11.39 1.39 0.12
CA SER A 97 -9.99 1.50 -0.28
C SER A 97 -9.52 0.21 -0.95
N LEU A 98 -8.64 0.37 -1.94
CA LEU A 98 -8.00 -0.74 -2.65
C LEU A 98 -6.57 -0.88 -2.19
N GLY A 99 -6.21 -2.09 -1.76
CA GLY A 99 -4.86 -2.47 -1.34
C GLY A 99 -4.20 -3.42 -2.32
N THR A 100 -2.88 -3.32 -2.47
CA THR A 100 -2.08 -4.25 -3.29
C THR A 100 -1.73 -5.53 -2.55
N ASN A 101 -1.55 -6.63 -3.28
CA ASN A 101 -0.93 -7.83 -2.70
C ASN A 101 0.59 -7.64 -2.61
N LEU A 102 1.12 -7.66 -1.40
CA LEU A 102 2.55 -7.50 -1.18
C LEU A 102 3.34 -8.80 -1.31
N GLU A 103 2.81 -9.96 -0.95
CA GLU A 103 3.62 -11.18 -0.74
C GLU A 103 4.58 -11.50 -1.91
N LYS A 104 4.04 -11.89 -3.06
CA LYS A 104 4.84 -12.27 -4.22
C LYS A 104 5.57 -11.06 -4.85
N PRO A 105 4.90 -9.95 -5.20
CA PRO A 105 5.57 -8.84 -5.89
C PRO A 105 6.68 -8.18 -5.06
N LEU A 106 6.52 -8.09 -3.74
CA LEU A 106 7.55 -7.52 -2.86
C LEU A 106 8.75 -8.45 -2.72
N SER A 107 8.52 -9.76 -2.66
CA SER A 107 9.62 -10.74 -2.61
C SER A 107 10.46 -10.71 -3.89
N GLU A 108 9.81 -10.61 -5.06
CA GLU A 108 10.48 -10.48 -6.35
C GLU A 108 11.25 -9.15 -6.44
N LEU A 109 10.63 -8.04 -6.03
CA LEU A 109 11.29 -6.74 -5.99
C LEU A 109 12.53 -6.77 -5.08
N ARG A 110 12.42 -7.31 -3.86
CA ARG A 110 13.55 -7.46 -2.94
C ARG A 110 14.66 -8.32 -3.53
N ALA A 111 14.33 -9.38 -4.27
CA ALA A 111 15.34 -10.20 -4.93
C ALA A 111 16.13 -9.40 -5.98
N ILE A 112 15.45 -8.60 -6.81
CA ILE A 112 16.08 -7.72 -7.81
C ILE A 112 16.94 -6.63 -7.14
N LEU A 113 16.46 -6.02 -6.05
CA LEU A 113 17.22 -4.98 -5.36
C LEU A 113 18.51 -5.51 -4.73
N ARG A 114 18.50 -6.73 -4.17
CA ARG A 114 19.71 -7.36 -3.62
C ARG A 114 20.80 -7.62 -4.65
N THR A 115 20.45 -7.71 -5.94
CA THR A 115 21.42 -7.88 -7.03
C THR A 115 21.86 -6.55 -7.64
N GLY A 116 21.65 -5.41 -6.96
CA GLY A 116 21.97 -4.08 -7.48
C GLY A 116 21.02 -3.58 -8.57
N GLY A 117 19.89 -4.27 -8.79
CA GLY A 117 18.90 -3.95 -9.82
C GLY A 117 17.97 -2.79 -9.45
N GLY A 118 18.40 -1.86 -8.60
CA GLY A 118 17.63 -0.68 -8.17
C GLY A 118 17.01 0.06 -9.35
N MET A 119 17.80 0.33 -10.39
CA MET A 119 17.34 1.06 -11.57
C MET A 119 16.52 0.18 -12.54
N THR A 120 16.84 -1.12 -12.64
CA THR A 120 16.19 -2.07 -13.57
C THR A 120 14.85 -2.63 -13.04
N ALA A 121 14.62 -2.59 -11.73
CA ALA A 121 13.38 -3.03 -11.12
C ALA A 121 12.14 -2.27 -11.63
N ARG A 122 12.27 -1.00 -12.06
CA ARG A 122 11.16 -0.27 -12.69
C ARG A 122 10.81 -0.79 -14.08
N ALA A 123 11.79 -1.28 -14.83
CA ALA A 123 11.60 -1.77 -16.20
C ALA A 123 10.94 -3.16 -16.23
N ASN A 124 11.16 -3.98 -15.21
CA ASN A 124 10.69 -5.38 -15.18
C ASN A 124 9.40 -5.62 -14.36
N VAL A 125 8.93 -4.65 -13.58
CA VAL A 125 7.66 -4.77 -12.85
C VAL A 125 6.52 -4.30 -13.75
N GLN A 126 5.83 -5.25 -14.39
CA GLN A 126 4.58 -4.95 -15.07
C GLN A 126 3.51 -4.57 -14.04
N ALA A 127 3.20 -3.29 -13.93
CA ALA A 127 2.07 -2.81 -13.15
C ALA A 127 0.77 -3.36 -13.76
N LYS A 128 0.23 -4.43 -13.17
CA LYS A 128 -1.08 -4.95 -13.56
C LYS A 128 -2.15 -4.02 -12.99
N THR A 129 -2.69 -3.15 -13.82
CA THR A 129 -3.87 -2.34 -13.46
C THR A 129 -5.05 -3.27 -13.23
N VAL A 130 -5.47 -3.41 -11.97
CA VAL A 130 -6.69 -4.14 -11.65
C VAL A 130 -7.86 -3.27 -12.05
N LYS A 131 -8.40 -3.48 -13.26
CA LYS A 131 -9.77 -3.07 -13.56
C LYS A 131 -10.68 -3.96 -12.73
N ALA A 132 -11.22 -3.41 -11.64
CA ALA A 132 -12.27 -4.05 -10.89
C ALA A 132 -13.43 -4.32 -11.85
N THR A 133 -13.82 -5.59 -11.93
CA THR A 133 -14.75 -6.11 -12.96
C THR A 133 -16.17 -6.23 -12.43
N GLU A 134 -16.41 -5.77 -11.20
CA GLU A 134 -17.76 -5.41 -10.84
C GLU A 134 -18.13 -4.12 -11.59
N PRO A 135 -19.32 -4.05 -12.22
CA PRO A 135 -19.74 -2.93 -13.07
C PRO A 135 -19.88 -1.58 -12.36
N ARG A 136 -19.41 -1.43 -11.12
CA ARG A 136 -19.57 -0.22 -10.29
C ARG A 136 -18.31 0.27 -9.58
N VAL A 137 -17.14 -0.31 -9.80
CA VAL A 137 -15.91 0.16 -9.12
C VAL A 137 -15.23 1.28 -9.91
N ARG A 138 -15.36 2.52 -9.41
CA ARG A 138 -14.69 3.71 -9.96
C ARG A 138 -13.45 4.05 -9.15
N SER A 139 -12.27 4.07 -9.79
CA SER A 139 -10.99 4.43 -9.15
C SER A 139 -10.66 5.90 -9.40
N PHE A 140 -10.20 6.61 -8.37
CA PHE A 140 -9.80 8.03 -8.48
C PHE A 140 -8.28 8.16 -8.27
N GLY A 141 -7.57 8.79 -9.22
CA GLY A 141 -6.13 9.05 -9.14
C GLY A 141 -5.84 10.53 -8.87
N GLY A 142 -4.76 10.82 -8.13
CA GLY A 142 -4.26 12.18 -7.88
C GLY A 142 -2.74 12.24 -8.01
N ASN A 143 -2.21 13.40 -8.42
CA ASN A 143 -0.77 13.67 -8.50
C ASN A 143 -0.30 14.33 -7.18
N GLY A 144 0.59 13.68 -6.42
CA GLY A 144 1.13 14.21 -5.17
C GLY A 144 2.63 13.89 -5.01
N GLY A 145 3.35 14.77 -4.30
CA GLY A 145 4.79 14.71 -4.09
C GLY A 145 5.25 13.41 -3.44
N GLY A 146 6.25 12.75 -4.04
CA GLY A 146 6.68 11.41 -3.67
C GLY A 146 8.14 11.35 -3.17
N ALA A 147 8.49 10.18 -2.61
CA ALA A 147 9.85 9.88 -2.17
C ALA A 147 10.87 10.07 -3.31
N LYS A 148 12.07 10.52 -2.96
CA LYS A 148 13.16 10.78 -3.90
C LYS A 148 13.85 9.46 -4.23
N PHE A 149 13.37 8.82 -5.29
CA PHE A 149 14.00 7.62 -5.81
C PHE A 149 15.11 7.98 -6.79
N LEU A 150 16.13 7.11 -6.88
CA LEU A 150 17.04 7.08 -8.01
C LEU A 150 16.24 7.10 -9.33
N ARG A 151 16.66 7.98 -10.23
CA ARG A 151 16.09 8.14 -11.58
C ARG A 151 17.05 7.47 -12.58
N PRO A 152 16.54 6.69 -13.55
CA PRO A 152 17.33 6.22 -14.69
C PRO A 152 18.09 7.36 -15.36
#